data_AF-A0AAV6ZZ00-F1
#
_entry.id   AF-A0AAV6ZZ00-F1
#
_cell.length_a   1.000
_cell.length_b   1.000
_cell.length_c   1.000
_cell.angle_alpha   90.00
_cell.angle_beta   90.00
_cell.angle_gamma   90.00
#
_symmetry.space_group_name_H-M   'P 1'
#
loop_
_entity.id
_entity.type
_entity.pdbx_description
1 polymer ?
#
loop_
_entity_poly.entity_id
_entity_poly.type
_entity_poly.pdbx_seq_one_letter_code
_entity_poly.pdbx_strand_id
1 'polypeptide(L)'
;MVMNVEKQLEEAKELLEQMDLEVREIPAQSRGMYSNRMRSYKQEMGKLETDFKRSRIAYSDECGGELLGTMARACLGGASSVGRAHLLDNTERLERSSRRLEAGYQIAVET
;
A
#
# COMPACT_ATOMS: atom_id res chain seq x y z
N MET A 1 -16.87 -15.59 17.32
CA MET A 1 -16.46 -15.83 15.91
C MET A 1 -15.20 -15.07 15.55
N VAL A 2 -15.12 -13.75 15.78
CA VAL A 2 -13.92 -12.93 15.46
C VAL A 2 -12.64 -13.41 16.18
N MET A 3 -12.71 -13.75 17.47
CA MET A 3 -11.55 -14.27 18.23
C MET A 3 -11.00 -15.58 17.69
N ASN A 4 -11.84 -16.39 17.03
CA ASN A 4 -11.41 -17.66 16.45
C ASN A 4 -10.56 -17.42 15.20
N VAL A 5 -10.89 -16.38 14.43
CA VAL A 5 -10.14 -15.95 13.25
C VAL A 5 -8.82 -15.30 13.66
N GLU A 6 -8.81 -14.50 14.72
CA GLU A 6 -7.56 -13.93 15.28
C GLU A 6 -6.60 -15.03 15.72
N LYS A 7 -7.11 -16.06 16.42
CA LYS A 7 -6.31 -17.22 16.82
C LYS A 7 -5.76 -17.99 15.61
N GLN A 8 -6.59 -18.24 14.60
CA GLN A 8 -6.16 -18.94 13.38
C GLN A 8 -5.14 -18.14 12.55
N LEU A 9 -5.26 -16.80 12.53
CA LEU A 9 -4.26 -15.94 11.90
C LEU A 9 -2.92 -16.01 12.62
N GLU A 10 -2.94 -16.05 13.96
CA GLU A 10 -1.72 -16.19 14.75
C GLU A 10 -1.06 -17.56 14.56
N GLU A 11 -1.83 -18.66 14.64
CA GLU A 11 -1.33 -20.02 14.35
C GLU A 11 -0.71 -20.13 12.96
N ALA A 12 -1.33 -19.50 11.95
CA ALA A 12 -0.80 -19.51 10.60
C ALA A 12 0.45 -18.63 10.41
N LYS A 13 0.66 -17.59 11.24
CA LYS A 13 1.94 -16.87 11.29
C LYS A 13 3.04 -17.71 11.91
N GLU A 14 2.76 -18.36 13.04
CA GLU A 14 3.70 -19.28 13.69
C GLU A 14 4.14 -20.38 12.72
N LEU A 15 3.19 -20.93 11.95
CA LEU A 15 3.48 -21.92 10.92
C LEU A 15 4.39 -21.35 9.81
N LEU A 16 4.16 -20.12 9.35
CA LEU A 16 5.04 -19.49 8.35
C LEU A 16 6.44 -19.24 8.89
N GLU A 17 6.59 -18.89 10.16
CA GLU A 17 7.90 -18.76 10.81
C GLU A 17 8.62 -20.10 10.88
N GLN A 18 7.93 -21.18 11.27
CA GLN A 18 8.48 -22.53 11.26
C GLN A 18 8.94 -22.95 9.86
N MET A 19 8.11 -22.72 8.85
CA MET A 19 8.49 -23.05 7.47
C MET A 19 9.67 -22.18 6.98
N ASP A 20 9.82 -20.93 7.42
CA ASP A 20 10.97 -20.08 7.06
C ASP A 20 12.27 -20.59 7.68
N LEU A 21 12.20 -21.21 8.87
CA LEU A 21 13.32 -21.91 9.50
C LEU A 21 13.65 -23.20 8.73
N GLU A 22 12.65 -24.01 8.39
CA GLU A 22 12.87 -25.24 7.62
C GLU A 22 13.46 -24.97 6.23
N VAL A 23 13.00 -23.93 5.53
CA VAL A 23 13.53 -23.56 4.20
C VAL A 23 15.02 -23.19 4.25
N ARG A 24 15.53 -22.72 5.40
CA ARG A 24 16.98 -22.45 5.58
C ARG A 24 17.78 -23.74 5.67
N GLU A 25 17.18 -24.82 6.16
CA GLU A 25 17.80 -26.14 6.28
C GLU A 25 17.75 -26.93 4.96
N ILE A 26 16.91 -26.51 4.00
CA ILE A 26 16.78 -27.16 2.69
C ILE A 26 18.03 -26.92 1.80
N PRO A 27 18.53 -27.96 1.10
CA PRO A 27 19.62 -27.82 0.12
C PRO A 27 19.31 -26.79 -0.98
N ALA A 28 20.33 -26.06 -1.42
CA ALA A 28 20.18 -24.98 -2.40
C ALA A 28 19.49 -25.38 -3.72
N GLN A 29 19.56 -26.66 -4.09
CA GLN A 29 18.98 -27.23 -5.31
C GLN A 29 17.45 -27.20 -5.33
N SER A 30 16.79 -27.43 -4.18
CA SER A 30 15.32 -27.43 -4.06
C SER A 30 14.77 -26.15 -3.41
N ARG A 31 15.62 -25.40 -2.70
CA ARG A 31 15.27 -24.16 -1.98
C ARG A 31 14.60 -23.09 -2.84
N GLY A 32 14.90 -23.01 -4.13
CA GLY A 32 14.33 -21.99 -5.04
C GLY A 32 12.81 -22.07 -5.17
N MET A 33 12.25 -23.28 -5.27
CA MET A 33 10.80 -23.49 -5.37
C MET A 33 10.09 -23.11 -4.05
N TYR A 34 10.66 -23.53 -2.92
CA TYR A 34 10.11 -23.23 -1.60
C TYR A 34 10.22 -21.75 -1.24
N SER A 35 11.30 -21.07 -1.62
CA SER A 35 11.47 -19.63 -1.40
C SER A 35 10.43 -18.80 -2.16
N ASN A 36 10.08 -19.21 -3.38
CA ASN A 36 9.02 -18.56 -4.16
C ASN A 36 7.64 -18.77 -3.52
N ARG A 37 7.31 -19.99 -3.11
CA ARG A 37 6.06 -20.28 -2.38
C ARG A 37 5.98 -19.50 -1.06
N MET A 38 7.08 -19.46 -0.31
CA MET A 38 7.17 -18.71 0.95
C MET A 38 6.89 -17.22 0.76
N ARG A 39 7.42 -16.62 -0.31
CA ARG A 39 7.16 -15.23 -0.65
C ARG A 39 5.68 -14.99 -0.99
N SER A 40 5.07 -15.90 -1.76
CA SER A 40 3.64 -15.82 -2.07
C SER A 40 2.78 -15.94 -0.82
N TYR A 41 3.07 -16.90 0.08
CA TYR A 41 2.33 -17.07 1.32
C TYR A 41 2.47 -15.87 2.26
N LYS A 42 3.66 -15.30 2.39
CA LYS A 42 3.88 -14.05 3.15
C LYS A 42 3.05 -12.89 2.58
N GLN A 43 2.96 -12.78 1.25
CA GLN A 43 2.14 -11.76 0.59
C GLN A 43 0.63 -12.00 0.82
N GLU A 44 0.18 -13.24 0.71
CA GLU A 44 -1.20 -13.62 0.93
C GLU A 44 -1.62 -13.42 2.40
N MET A 45 -0.73 -13.73 3.34
CA MET A 45 -0.94 -13.42 4.76
C MET A 45 -1.11 -11.93 5.01
N GLY A 46 -0.25 -11.09 4.42
CA GLY A 46 -0.39 -9.63 4.53
C GLY A 46 -1.73 -9.12 3.99
N LYS A 47 -2.22 -9.69 2.89
CA LYS A 47 -3.56 -9.38 2.36
C LYS A 47 -4.66 -9.83 3.33
N LEU A 48 -4.58 -11.05 3.83
CA LEU A 48 -5.57 -11.63 4.74
C LEU A 48 -5.67 -10.84 6.05
N GLU A 49 -4.56 -10.36 6.59
CA GLU A 49 -4.55 -9.44 7.74
C GLU A 49 -5.22 -8.10 7.43
N THR A 50 -4.96 -7.53 6.25
CA THR A 50 -5.60 -6.27 5.85
C THR A 50 -7.09 -6.43 5.63
N ASP A 51 -7.52 -7.54 5.04
CA ASP A 51 -8.92 -7.86 4.79
C ASP A 51 -9.65 -8.19 6.09
N PHE A 52 -8.98 -8.88 7.03
CA PHE A 52 -9.53 -9.11 8.36
C PHE A 52 -9.70 -7.80 9.15
N LYS A 53 -8.70 -6.92 9.14
CA LYS A 53 -8.81 -5.58 9.75
C LYS A 53 -9.91 -4.76 9.10
N ARG A 54 -9.99 -4.76 7.76
CA ARG A 54 -11.07 -4.09 7.00
C ARG A 54 -12.45 -4.65 7.34
N SER A 55 -12.58 -5.97 7.43
CA SER A 55 -13.86 -6.64 7.75
C SER A 55 -14.26 -6.40 9.21
N ARG A 56 -13.28 -6.35 10.13
CA ARG A 56 -13.50 -5.98 11.54
C ARG A 56 -13.93 -4.53 11.68
N ILE A 57 -13.33 -3.62 10.90
CA ILE A 57 -13.75 -2.21 10.83
C ILE A 57 -15.13 -2.12 10.20
N ALA A 58 -15.42 -2.77 9.07
CA ALA A 58 -16.75 -2.77 8.45
C ALA A 58 -17.86 -3.32 9.38
N TYR A 59 -17.53 -4.28 10.24
CA TYR A 59 -18.44 -4.76 11.28
C TYR A 59 -18.61 -3.76 12.44
N SER A 60 -17.67 -2.84 12.61
CA SER A 60 -17.66 -1.79 13.64
C SER A 60 -18.05 -0.41 13.10
N ASP A 61 -18.17 -0.23 11.78
CA ASP A 61 -18.21 1.04 11.07
C ASP A 61 -19.61 1.35 10.56
N GLU A 62 -20.45 1.66 11.52
CA GLU A 62 -21.46 2.71 11.38
C GLU A 62 -20.85 4.10 11.76
N CYS A 63 -19.51 4.24 11.93
CA CYS A 63 -18.91 5.43 12.58
C CYS A 63 -17.39 5.68 12.39
N GLY A 64 -16.82 5.59 11.18
CA GLY A 64 -15.36 5.50 11.01
C GLY A 64 -14.77 5.79 9.63
N GLY A 65 -15.48 6.52 8.77
CA GLY A 65 -15.02 6.86 7.40
C GLY A 65 -13.74 7.69 7.29
N GLU A 66 -13.26 8.33 8.36
CA GLU A 66 -12.11 9.26 8.29
C GLU A 66 -10.75 8.62 8.60
N LEU A 67 -10.70 7.52 9.36
CA LEU A 67 -9.42 6.88 9.71
C LEU A 67 -8.91 5.91 8.63
N LEU A 68 -9.81 5.43 7.77
CA LEU A 68 -9.52 4.55 6.64
C LEU A 68 -8.64 5.24 5.58
N GLY A 69 -8.84 6.55 5.37
CA GLY A 69 -8.00 7.35 4.47
C GLY A 69 -6.55 7.49 4.97
N THR A 70 -6.34 7.49 6.29
CA THR A 70 -5.04 7.72 6.91
C THR A 70 -4.20 6.44 6.99
N MET A 71 -4.80 5.27 7.23
CA MET A 71 -4.09 3.99 7.21
C MET A 71 -3.85 3.45 5.80
N ALA A 72 -4.80 3.63 4.87
CA ALA A 72 -4.54 3.36 3.46
C ALA A 72 -3.35 4.20 2.96
N ARG A 73 -3.23 5.46 3.43
CA ARG A 73 -2.08 6.34 3.14
C ARG A 73 -0.76 5.87 3.76
N ALA A 74 -0.78 5.16 4.88
CA ALA A 74 0.42 4.58 5.48
C ALA A 74 0.90 3.32 4.73
N CYS A 75 -0.01 2.44 4.31
CA CYS A 75 0.33 1.23 3.54
C CYS A 75 0.62 1.50 2.06
N LEU A 76 -0.01 2.53 1.46
CA LEU A 76 0.29 3.06 0.11
C LEU A 76 1.43 4.09 0.15
N GLY A 77 2.26 4.12 1.19
CA GLY A 77 3.38 5.06 1.34
C GLY A 77 4.40 5.07 0.18
N GLY A 78 4.38 4.05 -0.69
CA GLY A 78 5.12 4.04 -1.97
C GLY A 78 4.37 4.68 -3.16
N ALA A 79 3.04 4.79 -3.12
CA ALA A 79 2.22 5.40 -4.17
C ALA A 79 1.86 6.87 -3.87
N SER A 80 1.85 7.29 -2.61
CA SER A 80 1.57 8.69 -2.21
C SER A 80 2.69 9.65 -2.65
N SER A 81 3.94 9.21 -2.70
CA SER A 81 5.07 10.00 -3.23
C SER A 81 4.92 10.28 -4.72
N VAL A 82 4.51 9.27 -5.50
CA VAL A 82 4.21 9.39 -6.94
C VAL A 82 3.05 10.36 -7.17
N GLY A 83 1.97 10.27 -6.39
CA GLY A 83 0.85 11.21 -6.47
C GLY A 83 1.25 12.65 -6.14
N ARG A 84 2.09 12.86 -5.11
CA ARG A 84 2.63 14.20 -4.78
C ARG A 84 3.54 14.74 -5.88
N ALA A 85 4.38 13.90 -6.47
CA ALA A 85 5.25 14.30 -7.58
C ALA A 85 4.44 14.73 -8.82
N HIS A 86 3.37 14.00 -9.15
CA HIS A 86 2.47 14.39 -10.25
C HIS A 86 1.72 15.69 -9.96
N LEU A 87 1.26 15.91 -8.73
CA LEU A 87 0.61 17.17 -8.36
C LEU A 87 1.59 18.35 -8.46
N LEU A 88 2.83 18.19 -7.99
CA LEU A 88 3.88 19.20 -8.11
C LEU A 88 4.20 19.55 -9.57
N ASP A 89 4.35 18.54 -10.43
CA ASP A 89 4.58 18.74 -11.87
C ASP A 89 3.42 19.50 -12.54
N ASN A 90 2.18 19.12 -12.23
CA ASN A 90 1.00 19.81 -12.75
C ASN A 90 0.93 21.27 -12.27
N THR A 91 1.24 21.54 -10.99
CA THR A 91 1.27 22.92 -10.48
C THR A 91 2.35 23.76 -11.16
N GLU A 92 3.53 23.20 -11.41
CA GLU A 92 4.63 23.92 -12.07
C GLU A 92 4.33 24.18 -13.55
N ARG A 93 3.70 23.22 -14.24
CA ARG A 93 3.24 23.40 -15.63
C ARG A 93 2.18 24.48 -15.74
N LEU A 94 1.24 24.52 -14.79
CA LEU A 94 0.19 25.52 -14.74
C LEU A 94 0.74 26.92 -14.44
N GLU A 95 1.71 27.03 -13.51
CA GLU A 95 2.38 28.30 -13.24
C GLU A 95 3.12 28.84 -14.48
N ARG A 96 3.83 27.97 -15.21
CA ARG A 96 4.49 28.34 -16.46
C ARG A 96 3.51 28.79 -17.54
N SER A 97 2.36 28.11 -17.69
CA SER A 97 1.36 28.52 -18.68
C SER A 97 0.71 29.85 -18.29
N SER A 98 0.43 30.06 -16.98
CA SER A 98 -0.10 31.32 -16.45
C SER A 98 0.84 32.49 -16.75
N ARG A 99 2.13 32.35 -16.43
CA ARG A 99 3.14 33.39 -16.72
C ARG A 99 3.25 33.69 -18.23
N ARG A 100 3.14 32.67 -19.09
CA ARG A 100 3.14 32.86 -20.55
C ARG A 100 1.89 33.58 -21.06
N LEU A 101 0.73 33.25 -20.49
CA LEU A 101 -0.53 33.93 -20.80
C LEU A 101 -0.52 35.38 -20.34
N GLU A 102 -0.06 35.64 -19.12
CA GLU A 102 0.09 37.00 -18.58
C GLU A 102 1.05 37.83 -19.44
N ALA A 103 2.22 37.26 -19.79
CA ALA A 103 3.15 37.94 -20.68
C ALA A 103 2.56 38.21 -22.07
N GLY A 104 1.84 37.24 -22.65
CA GLY A 104 1.15 37.42 -23.93
C GLY A 104 0.01 38.45 -23.87
N TYR A 105 -0.73 38.48 -22.76
CA TYR A 105 -1.75 39.48 -22.50
C TYR A 105 -1.14 40.88 -22.37
N GLN A 106 -0.06 41.01 -21.60
CA GLN A 106 0.63 42.27 -21.42
C GLN A 106 1.19 42.80 -22.75
N ILE A 107 1.79 41.94 -23.57
CA ILE A 107 2.24 42.31 -24.92
C ILE A 107 1.08 42.76 -25.80
N ALA A 108 -0.07 42.08 -25.76
CA ALA A 108 -1.26 42.46 -26.53
C ALA A 108 -1.93 43.76 -26.04
N VAL A 109 -1.72 44.15 -24.78
CA VAL A 109 -2.19 45.42 -24.20
C VAL A 109 -1.22 46.56 -24.46
N GLU A 110 0.08 46.26 -24.58
CA GLU A 110 1.13 47.22 -24.88
C GLU A 110 1.26 47.54 -26.39
N THR A 111 0.59 46.78 -27.27
CA THR A 111 0.45 47.06 -28.73
C THR A 111 -0.89 47.70 -29.07
#